data_AF-A0A4Y7TCP7-F1
#
_entry.id   AF-A0A4Y7TCP7-F1
#
_cell.length_a   1.000
_cell.length_b   1.000
_cell.length_c   1.000
_cell.angle_alpha   90.00
_cell.angle_beta   90.00
_cell.angle_gamma   90.00
#
_symmetry.space_group_name_H-M   'P 1'
#
loop_
_entity.id
_entity.type
_entity.pdbx_description
1 polymer ?
#
loop_
_entity_poly.entity_id
_entity_poly.type
_entity_poly.pdbx_seq_one_letter_code
_entity_poly.pdbx_strand_id
1 'polypeptide(L)'
;ILNMWDSVMVTEIKKCGEVLQRHTCHPVCHKYGNTDHCRFLFPHEVVAASYFDPETDTIALLCRDGNVNYFNPYVLVFCRHNHDLKCILSGKSAKAAMFYITDYVTRMDAKTYEMLTLM
;
A
#
# COMPACT_ATOMS: atom_id res chain seq x y z
N ILE A 1 23.90 24.48 3.85
CA ILE A 1 24.28 23.96 2.52
C ILE A 1 23.12 23.09 2.07
N LEU A 2 22.27 23.57 1.17
CA LEU A 2 21.38 22.66 0.44
C LEU A 2 22.30 21.86 -0.47
N ASN A 3 22.31 20.55 -0.31
CA ASN A 3 23.22 19.72 -1.09
C ASN A 3 22.76 19.78 -2.53
N MET A 4 23.70 19.88 -3.48
CA MET A 4 23.42 20.01 -4.91
C MET A 4 22.49 18.90 -5.46
N TRP A 5 22.35 17.80 -4.71
CA TRP A 5 21.53 16.63 -4.98
C TRP A 5 20.04 16.79 -4.61
N ASP A 6 19.67 17.76 -3.77
CA ASP A 6 18.29 17.89 -3.28
C ASP A 6 17.31 18.20 -4.42
N SER A 7 17.72 19.05 -5.38
CA SER A 7 16.92 19.38 -6.55
C SER A 7 16.73 18.19 -7.49
N VAL A 8 17.77 17.37 -7.66
CA VAL A 8 17.73 16.13 -8.43
C VAL A 8 16.78 15.14 -7.77
N MET A 9 16.88 14.95 -6.45
CA MET A 9 16.00 14.06 -5.70
C MET A 9 14.54 14.46 -5.83
N VAL A 10 14.19 15.73 -5.59
CA VAL A 10 12.80 16.22 -5.72
C VAL A 10 12.26 15.97 -7.13
N THR A 11 13.08 16.21 -8.15
CA THR A 11 12.70 15.98 -9.55
C THR A 11 12.47 14.49 -9.84
N GLU A 12 13.36 13.62 -9.39
CA GLU A 12 13.25 12.18 -9.58
C GLU A 12 12.07 11.60 -8.80
N ILE A 13 11.80 12.08 -7.58
CA ILE A 13 10.62 11.69 -6.78
C ILE A 13 9.35 12.01 -7.56
N LYS A 14 9.22 13.22 -8.12
CA LYS A 14 8.03 13.61 -8.88
C LYS A 14 7.86 12.75 -10.12
N LYS A 15 8.90 12.59 -10.93
CA LYS A 15 8.85 11.76 -12.16
C LYS A 15 8.50 10.31 -11.85
N CYS A 16 9.19 9.71 -10.89
CA CYS A 16 8.96 8.32 -10.49
C CYS A 16 7.58 8.15 -9.85
N GLY A 17 7.10 9.12 -9.06
CA GLY A 17 5.80 9.06 -8.40
C GLY A 17 4.67 9.03 -9.43
N GLU A 18 4.74 9.92 -10.43
CA GLU A 18 3.75 9.97 -11.51
C GLU A 18 3.75 8.71 -12.37
N VAL A 19 4.93 8.18 -12.71
CA VAL A 19 5.03 7.04 -13.62
C VAL A 19 4.76 5.71 -12.92
N LEU A 20 5.22 5.54 -11.68
CA LEU A 20 5.26 4.25 -11.02
C LEU A 20 4.22 4.09 -9.91
N GLN A 21 3.78 5.18 -9.28
CA GLN A 21 2.88 5.14 -8.12
C GLN A 21 1.46 5.62 -8.41
N ARG A 22 1.24 6.31 -9.53
CA ARG A 22 -0.10 6.74 -9.93
C ARG A 22 -0.95 5.53 -10.33
N HIS A 23 -2.08 5.38 -9.65
CA HIS A 23 -3.04 4.36 -9.96
C HIS A 23 -3.89 4.76 -11.16
N THR A 24 -4.08 3.82 -12.08
CA THR A 24 -5.15 3.83 -13.07
C THR A 24 -5.88 2.50 -12.96
N CYS A 25 -7.21 2.53 -12.87
CA CYS A 25 -7.98 1.30 -12.79
C CYS A 25 -7.76 0.46 -14.06
N HIS A 26 -7.52 -0.83 -13.85
CA HIS A 26 -7.41 -1.84 -14.89
C HIS A 26 -8.37 -3.00 -14.59
N PRO A 27 -8.63 -3.92 -15.53
CA PRO A 27 -9.54 -5.04 -15.28
C PRO A 27 -9.23 -5.87 -14.03
N VAL A 28 -7.95 -5.93 -13.62
CA VAL A 28 -7.52 -6.58 -12.37
C VAL A 28 -8.12 -5.93 -11.11
N CYS A 29 -8.39 -4.63 -11.14
CA CYS A 29 -8.99 -3.88 -10.03
C CYS A 29 -10.42 -4.35 -9.74
N HIS A 30 -11.09 -4.95 -10.72
CA HIS A 30 -12.49 -5.38 -10.63
C HIS A 30 -12.66 -6.89 -10.53
N LYS A 31 -11.56 -7.62 -10.28
CA LYS A 31 -11.61 -9.07 -10.05
C LYS A 31 -12.21 -9.40 -8.68
N TYR A 32 -12.61 -10.66 -8.51
CA TYR A 32 -13.08 -11.22 -7.23
C TYR A 32 -14.33 -10.52 -6.66
N GLY A 33 -15.26 -10.12 -7.53
CA GLY A 33 -16.53 -9.50 -7.12
C GLY A 33 -16.47 -7.99 -6.87
N ASN A 34 -15.33 -7.33 -7.13
CA ASN A 34 -15.18 -5.88 -6.96
C ASN A 34 -15.67 -5.12 -8.21
N THR A 35 -16.93 -5.27 -8.62
CA THR A 35 -17.45 -4.62 -9.84
C THR A 35 -17.60 -3.11 -9.69
N ASP A 36 -18.04 -2.68 -8.51
CA ASP A 36 -18.49 -1.29 -8.30
C ASP A 36 -17.41 -0.40 -7.67
N HIS A 37 -16.29 -1.00 -7.25
CA HIS A 37 -15.18 -0.29 -6.62
C HIS A 37 -13.84 -0.93 -6.97
N CYS A 38 -12.75 -0.17 -6.85
CA CYS A 38 -11.41 -0.71 -7.04
C CYS A 38 -11.03 -1.60 -5.85
N ARG A 39 -10.67 -2.87 -6.07
CA ARG A 39 -10.25 -3.78 -4.98
C ARG A 39 -9.04 -3.27 -4.21
N PHE A 40 -8.23 -2.42 -4.82
CA PHE A 40 -7.04 -1.81 -4.20
C PHE A 40 -7.37 -0.55 -3.40
N LEU A 41 -8.66 -0.24 -3.21
CA LEU A 41 -9.16 0.86 -2.39
C LEU A 41 -8.71 2.25 -2.88
N PHE A 42 -8.76 2.41 -4.20
CA PHE A 42 -8.58 3.70 -4.87
C PHE A 42 -9.95 4.35 -5.19
N PRO A 43 -10.08 5.68 -5.06
CA PRO A 43 -9.10 6.60 -4.50
C PRO A 43 -8.95 6.42 -2.98
N HIS A 44 -7.74 6.62 -2.46
CA HIS A 44 -7.51 6.76 -1.02
C HIS A 44 -8.18 8.03 -0.48
N GLU A 45 -8.49 8.00 0.81
CA GLU A 45 -8.98 9.17 1.52
C GLU A 45 -7.95 10.30 1.48
N VAL A 46 -8.41 11.51 1.13
CA VAL A 46 -7.58 12.71 1.12
C VAL A 46 -7.61 13.34 2.51
N VAL A 47 -6.44 13.44 3.12
CA VAL A 47 -6.26 13.95 4.48
C VAL A 47 -5.41 15.21 4.41
N ALA A 48 -5.94 16.35 4.85
CA ALA A 48 -5.31 17.66 4.69
C ALA A 48 -4.06 17.87 5.56
N ALA A 49 -3.97 17.20 6.70
CA ALA A 49 -2.82 17.16 7.60
C ALA A 49 -2.84 15.89 8.44
N SER A 50 -1.67 15.31 8.73
CA SER A 50 -1.60 14.12 9.58
C SER A 50 -2.14 14.43 10.98
N TYR A 51 -2.93 13.51 11.55
CA TYR A 51 -3.49 13.64 12.89
C TYR A 51 -3.60 12.28 13.58
N PHE A 52 -3.68 12.30 14.91
CA PHE A 52 -4.01 11.13 15.71
C PHE A 52 -5.52 11.11 15.98
N ASP A 53 -6.16 10.00 15.69
CA ASP A 53 -7.55 9.74 16.00
C ASP A 53 -7.66 8.98 17.33
N PRO A 54 -8.13 9.65 18.40
CA PRO A 54 -8.25 9.04 19.72
C PRO A 54 -9.40 8.03 19.84
N GLU A 55 -10.36 8.01 18.92
CA GLU A 55 -11.46 7.04 18.96
C GLU A 55 -11.00 5.66 18.49
N THR A 56 -10.07 5.64 17.53
CA THR A 56 -9.58 4.40 16.91
C THR A 56 -8.15 4.03 17.32
N ASP A 57 -7.47 4.88 18.10
CA ASP A 57 -6.04 4.79 18.42
C ASP A 57 -5.17 4.66 17.15
N THR A 58 -5.52 5.42 16.11
CA THR A 58 -4.79 5.39 14.83
C THR A 58 -4.22 6.76 14.45
N ILE A 59 -3.27 6.75 13.52
CA ILE A 59 -2.63 7.93 12.94
C ILE A 59 -3.07 7.97 11.48
N ALA A 60 -3.81 9.01 11.12
CA ALA A 60 -4.05 9.35 9.74
C ALA A 60 -2.85 10.13 9.21
N LEU A 61 -2.29 9.69 8.09
CA LEU A 61 -1.19 10.39 7.42
C LEU A 61 -1.74 11.35 6.37
N LEU A 62 -1.10 12.50 6.22
CA LEU A 62 -1.35 13.45 5.13
C LEU A 62 -1.40 12.71 3.78
N CYS A 63 -2.52 12.85 3.09
CA CYS A 63 -2.73 12.32 1.74
C CYS A 63 -3.30 13.45 0.88
N ARG A 64 -2.54 13.92 -0.10
CA ARG A 64 -2.94 15.06 -0.97
C ARG A 64 -3.54 14.63 -2.31
N ASP A 65 -3.27 13.39 -2.73
CA ASP A 65 -3.77 12.81 -3.98
C ASP A 65 -4.14 11.35 -3.70
N GLY A 66 -5.44 11.06 -3.68
CA GLY A 66 -5.95 9.73 -3.40
C GLY A 66 -5.62 8.69 -4.48
N ASN A 67 -5.15 9.11 -5.65
CA ASN A 67 -4.80 8.21 -6.75
C ASN A 67 -3.30 7.89 -6.83
N VAL A 68 -2.55 8.16 -5.77
CA VAL A 68 -1.11 7.83 -5.67
C VAL A 68 -0.92 6.92 -4.46
N ASN A 69 -0.18 5.83 -4.63
CA ASN A 69 0.20 4.96 -3.51
C ASN A 69 0.92 5.74 -2.41
N TYR A 70 0.86 5.26 -1.17
CA TYR A 70 1.77 5.69 -0.13
C TYR A 70 3.17 5.14 -0.43
N PHE A 71 4.14 6.01 -0.67
CA PHE A 71 5.50 5.59 -1.05
C PHE A 71 6.56 6.29 -0.19
N ASN A 72 7.73 5.66 -0.06
CA ASN A 72 8.88 6.32 0.54
C ASN A 72 9.72 6.97 -0.57
N PRO A 73 10.02 8.29 -0.48
CA PRO A 73 10.73 8.99 -1.55
C PRO A 73 12.10 8.40 -1.91
N TYR A 74 12.84 7.89 -0.91
CA TYR A 74 14.16 7.29 -1.13
C TYR A 74 14.04 5.91 -1.77
N VAL A 75 13.17 5.04 -1.25
CA VAL A 75 12.91 3.72 -1.84
C VAL A 75 12.43 3.87 -3.28
N LEU A 76 11.58 4.87 -3.55
CA LEU A 76 11.11 5.17 -4.90
C LEU A 76 12.24 5.51 -5.86
N VAL A 77 13.12 6.44 -5.48
CA VAL A 77 14.20 6.90 -6.38
C VAL A 77 15.27 5.83 -6.56
N PHE A 78 15.66 5.12 -5.49
CA PHE A 78 16.73 4.12 -5.58
C PHE A 78 16.28 2.84 -6.27
N CYS A 79 15.03 2.44 -6.07
CA CYS A 79 14.56 1.15 -6.57
C CYS A 79 13.68 1.27 -7.82
N ARG A 80 13.05 2.43 -8.06
CA ARG A 80 12.28 2.77 -9.27
C ARG A 80 11.21 1.76 -9.65
N HIS A 81 10.47 1.27 -8.65
CA HIS A 81 9.33 0.38 -8.85
C HIS A 81 8.13 0.73 -7.96
N ASN A 82 6.94 0.28 -8.38
CA ASN A 82 5.69 0.42 -7.62
C ASN A 82 5.85 -0.18 -6.22
N HIS A 83 5.44 0.55 -5.19
CA HIS A 83 5.34 0.04 -3.84
C HIS A 83 4.28 0.83 -3.07
N ASP A 84 3.59 0.15 -2.17
CA ASP A 84 2.55 0.73 -1.32
C ASP A 84 2.90 0.45 0.14
N LEU A 85 3.14 1.51 0.90
CA LEU A 85 3.52 1.46 2.31
C LEU A 85 2.32 1.78 3.19
N LYS A 86 1.92 0.82 4.01
CA LYS A 86 0.83 1.02 4.97
C LYS A 86 1.35 0.94 6.40
N CYS A 87 0.95 1.90 7.22
CA CYS A 87 1.19 1.83 8.66
C CYS A 87 0.19 0.86 9.28
N ILE A 88 0.70 -0.11 10.04
CA ILE A 88 -0.11 -1.05 10.80
C ILE A 88 -0.13 -0.56 12.25
N LEU A 89 -1.27 0.00 12.65
CA LEU A 89 -1.37 0.75 13.90
C LEU A 89 -2.12 0.01 15.02
N SER A 90 -2.78 -1.12 14.71
CA SER A 90 -3.48 -1.93 15.71
C SER A 90 -2.92 -3.35 15.80
N GLY A 91 -2.96 -3.94 17.00
CA GLY A 91 -2.56 -5.36 17.19
C GLY A 91 -3.41 -6.33 16.38
N LYS A 92 -4.70 -6.00 16.14
CA LYS A 92 -5.59 -6.79 15.29
C LYS A 92 -5.16 -6.74 13.82
N SER A 93 -4.87 -5.55 13.30
CA SER A 93 -4.36 -5.36 11.94
C SER A 93 -3.00 -6.01 11.76
N ALA A 94 -2.12 -5.93 12.77
CA ALA A 94 -0.83 -6.60 12.77
C ALA A 94 -0.99 -8.12 12.73
N LYS A 95 -1.89 -8.69 13.53
CA LYS A 95 -2.17 -10.13 13.52
C LYS A 95 -2.70 -10.60 12.16
N ALA A 96 -3.64 -9.85 11.57
CA ALA A 96 -4.18 -10.15 10.25
C ALA A 96 -3.09 -10.07 9.16
N ALA A 97 -2.26 -9.03 9.18
CA ALA A 97 -1.14 -8.89 8.25
C ALA A 97 -0.12 -10.01 8.40
N MET A 98 0.24 -10.39 9.64
CA MET A 98 1.14 -11.52 9.90
C MET A 98 0.58 -12.82 9.30
N PHE A 99 -0.68 -13.17 9.58
CA PHE A 99 -1.28 -14.38 8.99
C PHE A 99 -1.29 -14.34 7.47
N TYR A 100 -1.66 -13.21 6.87
CA TYR A 100 -1.65 -13.04 5.42
C TYR A 100 -0.25 -13.23 4.82
N ILE A 101 0.77 -12.60 5.41
CA ILE A 101 2.16 -12.72 4.95
C ILE A 101 2.64 -14.16 5.13
N THR A 102 2.37 -14.79 6.28
CA THR A 102 2.76 -16.18 6.53
C THR A 102 2.11 -17.11 5.52
N ASP A 103 0.81 -17.01 5.27
CA ASP A 103 0.10 -17.82 4.28
C ASP A 103 0.70 -17.64 2.87
N TYR A 104 0.96 -16.39 2.48
CA TYR A 104 1.56 -16.07 1.19
C TYR A 104 3.00 -16.60 1.01
N VAL A 105 3.85 -16.43 2.04
CA VAL A 105 5.27 -16.86 2.00
C VAL A 105 5.39 -18.36 2.10
N THR A 106 4.63 -18.99 3.01
CA THR A 106 4.67 -20.44 3.18
C THR A 106 4.05 -21.18 2.00
N ARG A 107 3.18 -20.53 1.21
CA ARG A 107 2.45 -21.13 0.09
C ARG A 107 2.01 -22.53 0.45
N MET A 108 1.18 -22.68 1.49
CA MET A 108 0.62 -23.99 1.78
C MET A 108 -0.24 -24.40 0.58
N ASP A 109 0.35 -25.18 -0.32
CA ASP A 109 -0.31 -25.68 -1.53
C ASP A 109 -1.50 -26.58 -1.18
N ALA A 110 -1.52 -27.09 0.06
CA ALA A 110 -2.60 -27.89 0.60
C ALA A 110 -3.80 -27.02 0.96
N LYS A 111 -4.86 -27.13 0.16
CA LYS A 111 -6.14 -26.53 0.49
C LYS A 111 -6.75 -27.26 1.68
N THR A 112 -7.50 -26.56 2.53
CA THR A 112 -8.08 -27.13 3.76
C THR A 112 -8.85 -28.43 3.51
N TYR A 113 -9.51 -28.59 2.35
CA TYR A 113 -10.21 -29.84 1.99
C TYR A 113 -9.26 -31.01 1.71
N GLU A 114 -8.05 -30.78 1.21
CA GLU A 114 -7.05 -31.82 0.93
C GLU A 114 -6.51 -32.38 2.24
N MET A 115 -6.31 -31.52 3.24
CA MET A 115 -5.93 -31.94 4.59
C MET A 115 -7.04 -32.72 5.30
N LEU A 116 -8.31 -32.34 5.11
CA LEU A 116 -9.48 -33.06 5.63
C LEU A 116 -9.71 -34.42 4.97
N THR A 117 -9.19 -34.64 3.75
CA THR A 117 -9.30 -35.94 3.04
C THR A 117 -8.23 -36.93 3.49
N LEU A 118 -7.19 -36.45 4.19
CA LEU A 118 -6.10 -37.27 4.75
C LEU A 118 -6.34 -37.72 6.20
N MET A 119 -7.46 -37.28 6.81
CA MET A 119 -7.96 -37.74 8.11
C MET A 119 -9.00 -38.84 7.94
#